data_AF-A0A6G1L218-F1
#
_entry.id   AF-A0A6G1L218-F1
#
_cell.length_a   1.000
_cell.length_b   1.000
_cell.length_c   1.000
_cell.angle_alpha   90.00
_cell.angle_beta   90.00
_cell.angle_gamma   90.00
#
_symmetry.space_group_name_H-M   'P 1'
#
loop_
_entity.id
_entity.type
_entity.pdbx_description
1 polymer ?
#
loop_
_entity_poly.entity_id
_entity_poly.type
_entity_poly.pdbx_seq_one_letter_code
_entity_poly.pdbx_strand_id
1 'polypeptide(L)'
;PPSNMAAEGDEDDYLSMSFAEPEPSKKETSLQRTARLKKEAAERGKVHSKKEREEQAKEAREKVLATELDASNKGAQMMAKMGFKGGALGKSEDARTQPIELLMKDDRGGIGMDSEKKRKIREAAEEFEVQQKKQKVDFAEFRERNKHAEVDMRTEGQMWSAMRTLEGLETGDVNGKDGASGSDEGDEQRHAAIQSPESKPLRSVNLLWRPLVKQRLERERNRRMRHDLDQSLSRNTAYDDPDADDDDKAALGTEVEILDEEDPELNEYESLTTAERLKKIVTELRDKYHYCFWCKFRYPDASMEGCPGEGEDEHG
;
A
#
# COMPACT_ATOMS: atom_id res chain seq x y z
N PRO A 1 -34.43 -12.92 56.31
CA PRO A 1 -33.49 -11.79 56.04
C PRO A 1 -32.20 -11.96 56.84
N PRO A 2 -31.04 -11.37 56.43
CA PRO A 2 -30.62 -11.01 55.05
C PRO A 2 -30.26 -12.32 54.30
N SER A 3 -29.30 -12.51 53.40
CA SER A 3 -28.41 -11.69 52.51
C SER A 3 -28.27 -12.52 51.22
N ASN A 4 -28.14 -12.04 49.98
CA ASN A 4 -27.48 -10.90 49.34
C ASN A 4 -25.95 -11.03 49.15
N MET A 5 -25.58 -11.68 48.05
CA MET A 5 -24.46 -11.45 47.11
C MET A 5 -24.90 -12.11 45.79
N ALA A 6 -24.50 -11.72 44.59
CA ALA A 6 -23.96 -10.52 43.97
C ALA A 6 -24.10 -10.84 42.47
N ALA A 7 -24.57 -9.91 41.63
CA ALA A 7 -24.70 -10.17 40.20
C ALA A 7 -23.39 -9.80 39.48
N GLU A 8 -22.78 -10.77 38.81
CA GLU A 8 -21.88 -10.56 37.70
C GLU A 8 -22.48 -11.29 36.50
N GLY A 9 -22.78 -10.55 35.43
CA GLY A 9 -23.13 -11.12 34.15
C GLY A 9 -21.87 -11.29 33.36
N ASP A 10 -21.37 -12.52 33.22
CA ASP A 10 -20.39 -12.82 32.19
C ASP A 10 -21.08 -12.71 30.83
N GLU A 11 -20.62 -11.74 30.04
CA GLU A 11 -21.02 -11.58 28.64
C GLU A 11 -20.32 -12.69 27.83
N ASP A 12 -21.01 -13.81 27.64
CA ASP A 12 -20.52 -14.94 26.81
C ASP A 12 -20.04 -14.43 25.44
N ASP A 13 -18.72 -14.47 25.24
CA ASP A 13 -17.99 -13.88 24.13
C ASP A 13 -18.45 -14.47 22.78
N TYR A 14 -19.36 -13.73 22.12
CA TYR A 14 -20.19 -14.13 20.99
C TYR A 14 -19.42 -14.56 19.72
N LEU A 15 -18.08 -14.53 19.73
CA LEU A 15 -17.21 -14.93 18.63
C LEU A 15 -16.08 -15.92 18.99
N SER A 16 -15.99 -16.41 20.23
CA SER A 16 -14.95 -17.39 20.64
C SER A 16 -15.46 -18.84 20.79
N MET A 17 -16.48 -19.23 20.02
CA MET A 17 -16.78 -20.65 19.76
C MET A 17 -15.65 -21.31 18.97
N SER A 18 -14.60 -21.72 19.69
CA SER A 18 -13.63 -22.69 19.20
C SER A 18 -14.35 -24.00 18.91
N PHE A 19 -14.34 -24.44 17.65
CA PHE A 19 -14.81 -25.77 17.29
C PHE A 19 -13.91 -26.78 18.01
N ALA A 20 -14.42 -27.38 19.09
CA ALA A 20 -13.75 -28.50 19.73
C ALA A 20 -13.63 -29.61 18.68
N GLU A 21 -12.39 -29.94 18.26
CA GLU A 21 -12.16 -31.11 17.43
C GLU A 21 -12.77 -32.31 18.16
N PRO A 22 -13.74 -33.03 17.54
CA PRO A 22 -14.45 -34.09 18.23
C PRO A 22 -13.44 -35.16 18.65
N GLU A 23 -13.42 -35.50 19.95
CA GLU A 23 -12.41 -36.41 20.50
C GLU A 23 -12.29 -37.67 19.62
N PRO A 24 -11.07 -38.06 19.21
CA PRO A 24 -10.87 -39.13 18.25
C PRO A 24 -11.43 -40.43 18.80
N SER A 25 -12.54 -40.88 18.21
CA SER A 25 -13.24 -42.07 18.68
C SER A 25 -12.27 -43.25 18.71
N LYS A 26 -12.22 -43.99 19.83
CA LYS A 26 -11.18 -44.99 20.15
C LYS A 26 -11.10 -46.20 19.20
N LYS A 27 -11.85 -46.21 18.10
CA LYS A 27 -11.93 -47.26 17.09
C LYS A 27 -11.83 -46.60 15.72
N GLU A 28 -10.63 -46.64 15.14
CA GLU A 28 -10.39 -46.19 13.77
C GLU A 28 -11.37 -46.87 12.80
N THR A 29 -11.98 -46.09 11.91
CA THR A 29 -12.74 -46.63 10.79
C THR A 29 -11.83 -47.43 9.85
N SER A 30 -12.39 -48.36 9.07
CA SER A 30 -11.61 -49.16 8.12
C SER A 30 -10.81 -48.32 7.13
N LEU A 31 -11.36 -47.18 6.70
CA LEU A 31 -10.71 -46.20 5.82
C LEU A 31 -9.56 -45.45 6.50
N GLN A 32 -9.71 -45.08 7.78
CA GLN A 32 -8.61 -44.48 8.55
C GLN A 32 -7.48 -45.50 8.78
N ARG A 33 -7.82 -46.76 9.08
CA ARG A 33 -6.83 -47.83 9.27
C ARG A 33 -6.04 -48.13 8.00
N THR A 34 -6.68 -48.17 6.83
CA THR A 34 -5.99 -48.35 5.55
C THR A 34 -5.16 -47.13 5.16
N ALA A 35 -5.64 -45.92 5.43
CA ALA A 35 -4.86 -44.68 5.24
C ALA A 35 -3.60 -44.67 6.13
N ARG A 36 -3.72 -45.05 7.40
CA ARG A 36 -2.60 -45.17 8.34
C ARG A 36 -1.57 -46.18 7.85
N LEU A 37 -2.01 -47.40 7.51
CA LEU A 37 -1.12 -48.45 6.98
C LEU A 37 -0.46 -48.04 5.67
N LYS A 38 -1.15 -47.31 4.79
CA LYS A 38 -0.59 -46.78 3.54
C LYS A 38 0.47 -45.70 3.80
N LYS A 39 0.25 -44.82 4.77
CA LYS A 39 1.23 -43.80 5.20
C LYS A 39 2.47 -44.46 5.82
N GLU A 40 2.27 -45.39 6.75
CA GLU A 40 3.31 -46.16 7.42
C GLU A 40 4.13 -47.02 6.44
N ALA A 41 3.49 -47.58 5.41
CA ALA A 41 4.17 -48.27 4.31
C ALA A 41 4.96 -47.32 3.39
N ALA A 42 4.46 -46.11 3.13
CA ALA A 42 5.18 -45.09 2.37
C ALA A 42 6.39 -44.55 3.14
N GLU A 43 6.27 -44.39 4.46
CA GLU A 43 7.36 -44.00 5.36
C GLU A 43 8.45 -45.09 5.43
N ARG A 44 8.08 -46.37 5.55
CA ARG A 44 9.04 -47.49 5.46
C ARG A 44 9.64 -47.69 4.07
N GLY A 45 8.90 -47.37 3.02
CA GLY A 45 9.36 -47.44 1.63
C GLY A 45 10.25 -46.27 1.20
N LYS A 46 10.34 -45.21 2.02
CA LYS A 46 11.16 -44.04 1.72
C LYS A 46 12.64 -44.36 1.94
N VAL A 47 13.37 -44.57 0.84
CA VAL A 47 14.84 -44.62 0.88
C VAL A 47 15.36 -43.25 1.30
N HIS A 48 16.03 -43.17 2.45
CA HIS A 48 16.68 -41.96 2.93
C HIS A 48 17.68 -41.41 1.90
N SER A 49 17.72 -40.09 1.77
CA SER A 49 18.74 -39.45 0.93
C SER A 49 20.15 -39.73 1.47
N LYS A 50 21.18 -39.60 0.61
CA LYS A 50 22.57 -39.83 1.03
C LYS A 50 22.96 -38.99 2.27
N LYS A 51 22.47 -37.76 2.35
CA LYS A 51 22.69 -36.85 3.49
C LYS A 51 22.02 -37.34 4.77
N GLU A 52 20.71 -37.65 4.71
CA GLU A 52 19.96 -38.21 5.85
C GLU A 52 20.62 -39.48 6.40
N ARG A 53 21.12 -40.36 5.51
CA ARG A 53 21.81 -41.60 5.91
C ARG A 53 23.17 -41.33 6.57
N GLU A 54 23.90 -40.32 6.12
CA GLU A 54 25.17 -39.89 6.75
C GLU A 54 24.91 -39.25 8.12
N GLU A 55 23.86 -38.45 8.27
CA GLU A 55 23.42 -37.86 9.54
C GLU A 55 23.00 -38.94 10.55
N GLN A 56 22.13 -39.88 10.16
CA GLN A 56 21.75 -41.03 10.99
C GLN A 56 22.96 -41.88 11.42
N ALA A 57 23.96 -42.05 10.54
CA ALA A 57 25.19 -42.77 10.86
C ALA A 57 26.09 -42.00 11.84
N LYS A 58 26.14 -40.66 11.77
CA LYS A 58 26.83 -39.82 12.76
C LYS A 58 26.14 -39.91 14.12
N GLU A 59 24.82 -39.71 14.17
CA GLU A 59 24.06 -39.85 15.41
C GLU A 59 24.23 -41.24 16.05
N ALA A 60 24.19 -42.31 15.24
CA ALA A 60 24.41 -43.67 15.74
C ALA A 60 25.83 -43.85 16.31
N ARG A 61 26.85 -43.28 15.65
CA ARG A 61 28.23 -43.27 16.17
C ARG A 61 28.36 -42.47 17.45
N GLU A 62 27.73 -41.30 17.55
CA GLU A 62 27.76 -40.46 18.75
C GLU A 62 27.05 -41.15 19.93
N LYS A 63 25.87 -41.76 19.69
CA LYS A 63 25.15 -42.57 20.68
C LYS A 63 26.01 -43.73 21.17
N VAL A 64 26.69 -44.46 20.27
CA VAL A 64 27.61 -45.56 20.65
C VAL A 64 28.87 -45.07 21.37
N LEU A 65 29.38 -43.89 21.03
CA LEU A 65 30.54 -43.28 21.71
C LEU A 65 30.19 -42.76 23.11
N ALA A 66 28.94 -42.32 23.31
CA ALA A 66 28.42 -41.87 24.60
C ALA A 66 27.99 -43.02 25.52
N THR A 67 27.67 -44.21 24.99
CA THR A 67 27.37 -45.39 25.81
C THR A 67 28.65 -46.06 26.30
N GLU A 68 28.79 -46.18 27.63
CA GLU A 68 29.88 -46.94 28.25
C GLU A 68 29.83 -48.44 27.89
N LEU A 69 30.97 -49.13 27.97
CA LEU A 69 31.08 -50.54 27.64
C LEU A 69 30.35 -51.42 28.67
N ASP A 70 29.25 -52.05 28.25
CA ASP A 70 28.51 -53.01 29.08
C ASP A 70 29.37 -54.22 29.53
N ALA A 71 29.09 -54.73 30.73
CA ALA A 71 29.79 -55.85 31.37
C ALA A 71 29.61 -57.19 30.62
N SER A 72 28.62 -57.31 29.74
CA SER A 72 28.47 -58.45 28.83
C SER A 72 29.55 -58.48 27.74
N ASN A 73 30.19 -57.35 27.44
CA ASN A 73 31.23 -57.28 26.41
C ASN A 73 32.48 -58.08 26.81
N LYS A 74 32.94 -58.95 25.91
CA LYS A 74 34.18 -59.75 26.07
C LYS A 74 35.40 -58.90 26.45
N GLY A 75 35.47 -57.65 25.96
CA GLY A 75 36.51 -56.69 26.35
C GLY A 75 36.47 -56.32 27.82
N ALA A 76 35.29 -55.96 28.36
CA ALA A 76 35.08 -55.67 29.77
C ALA A 76 35.41 -56.89 30.65
N GLN A 77 34.99 -58.09 30.24
CA GLN A 77 35.30 -59.34 30.94
C GLN A 77 36.80 -59.68 30.94
N MET A 78 37.53 -59.36 29.87
CA MET A 78 38.98 -59.54 29.81
C MET A 78 39.70 -58.51 30.71
N MET A 79 39.29 -57.24 30.69
CA MET A 79 39.86 -56.21 31.56
C MET A 79 39.62 -56.52 33.05
N ALA A 80 38.42 -56.97 33.42
CA ALA A 80 38.10 -57.40 34.78
C ALA A 80 38.99 -58.56 35.25
N LYS A 81 39.27 -59.54 34.38
CA LYS A 81 40.21 -60.65 34.66
C LYS A 81 41.67 -60.18 34.78
N MET A 82 42.05 -59.08 34.13
CA MET A 82 43.35 -58.42 34.29
C MET A 82 43.42 -57.48 35.51
N GLY A 83 42.37 -57.45 36.36
CA GLY A 83 42.35 -56.69 37.60
C GLY A 83 41.76 -55.27 37.49
N PHE A 84 41.17 -54.90 36.35
CA PHE A 84 40.44 -53.63 36.22
C PHE A 84 39.15 -53.66 37.05
N LYS A 85 38.99 -52.71 37.99
CA LYS A 85 37.85 -52.61 38.91
C LYS A 85 36.98 -51.36 38.65
N GLY A 86 37.13 -50.73 37.49
CA GLY A 86 36.62 -49.38 37.21
C GLY A 86 37.63 -48.29 37.58
N GLY A 87 37.43 -47.09 37.03
CA GLY A 87 38.35 -45.96 37.16
C GLY A 87 39.35 -45.85 36.01
N ALA A 88 40.44 -45.10 36.22
CA ALA A 88 41.45 -44.88 35.20
C ALA A 88 42.51 -46.00 35.17
N LEU A 89 43.09 -46.28 33.99
CA LEU A 89 44.20 -47.22 33.87
C LEU A 89 45.55 -46.55 34.18
N GLY A 90 46.32 -47.14 35.09
CA GLY A 90 47.70 -46.75 35.36
C GLY A 90 48.09 -46.89 36.83
N LYS A 91 49.31 -46.44 37.16
CA LYS A 91 49.79 -46.32 38.55
C LYS A 91 49.51 -44.93 39.16
N SER A 92 49.19 -43.95 38.32
CA SER A 92 48.88 -42.57 38.70
C SER A 92 47.37 -42.36 38.86
N GLU A 93 46.97 -41.66 39.92
CA GLU A 93 45.55 -41.42 40.25
C GLU A 93 44.89 -40.39 39.31
N ASP A 94 45.66 -39.49 38.69
CA ASP A 94 45.19 -38.43 37.78
C ASP A 94 44.99 -38.86 36.30
N ALA A 95 44.89 -40.16 36.02
CA ALA A 95 44.72 -40.65 34.65
C ALA A 95 43.28 -40.42 34.13
N ARG A 96 43.12 -40.21 32.82
CA ARG A 96 41.80 -39.94 32.21
C ARG A 96 40.93 -41.20 32.24
N THR A 97 39.69 -41.04 32.70
CA THR A 97 38.65 -42.09 32.72
C THR A 97 37.87 -42.18 31.40
N GLN A 98 37.68 -41.04 30.72
CA GLN A 98 36.97 -40.96 29.43
C GLN A 98 37.95 -40.92 28.24
N PRO A 99 37.59 -41.52 27.08
CA PRO A 99 38.36 -41.41 25.86
C PRO A 99 38.57 -39.97 25.39
N ILE A 100 39.61 -39.73 24.59
CA ILE A 100 39.86 -38.42 23.99
C ILE A 100 38.85 -38.18 22.87
N GLU A 101 38.09 -37.08 22.95
CA GLU A 101 37.15 -36.67 21.91
C GLU A 101 37.87 -36.37 20.58
N LEU A 102 37.35 -36.93 19.49
CA LEU A 102 37.86 -36.71 18.14
C LEU A 102 36.96 -35.73 17.39
N LEU A 103 37.35 -34.46 17.37
CA LEU A 103 36.73 -33.43 16.54
C LEU A 103 37.08 -33.66 15.07
N MET A 104 36.30 -34.50 14.38
CA MET A 104 36.42 -34.71 12.94
C MET A 104 35.94 -33.45 12.21
N LYS A 105 36.85 -32.79 11.51
CA LYS A 105 36.51 -31.64 10.67
C LYS A 105 35.94 -32.12 9.33
N ASP A 106 34.62 -32.10 9.22
CA ASP A 106 33.92 -32.46 7.97
C ASP A 106 34.05 -31.39 6.87
N ASP A 107 34.45 -30.17 7.23
CA ASP A 107 34.63 -29.05 6.31
C ASP A 107 36.01 -29.04 5.62
N ARG A 108 36.00 -28.94 4.29
CA ARG A 108 37.20 -28.67 3.45
C ARG A 108 37.75 -27.23 3.58
N GLY A 109 37.21 -26.42 4.49
CA GLY A 109 37.69 -25.06 4.74
C GLY A 109 39.03 -25.02 5.50
N GLY A 110 39.73 -23.89 5.44
CA GLY A 110 40.91 -23.64 6.28
C GLY A 110 40.58 -23.68 7.78
N ILE A 111 41.55 -24.02 8.63
CA ILE A 111 41.39 -23.90 10.09
C ILE A 111 41.32 -22.39 10.42
N GLY A 112 40.20 -21.94 10.97
CA GLY A 112 39.96 -20.53 11.34
C GLY A 112 38.79 -19.84 10.62
N MET A 113 38.33 -20.34 9.45
CA MET A 113 37.26 -19.67 8.67
C MET A 113 35.90 -19.63 9.38
N ASP A 114 35.67 -20.50 10.36
CA ASP A 114 34.41 -20.56 11.12
C ASP A 114 34.16 -19.29 11.96
N SER A 115 35.24 -18.59 12.35
CA SER A 115 35.15 -17.29 13.02
C SER A 115 34.63 -16.19 12.10
N GLU A 116 35.18 -16.09 10.88
CA GLU A 116 34.75 -15.12 9.88
C GLU A 116 33.35 -15.41 9.33
N LYS A 117 33.01 -16.68 9.16
CA LYS A 117 31.67 -17.10 8.73
C LYS A 117 30.61 -16.70 9.77
N LYS A 118 30.90 -16.85 11.07
CA LYS A 118 30.04 -16.36 12.15
C LYS A 118 29.91 -14.84 12.18
N ARG A 119 30.98 -14.08 11.88
CA ARG A 119 30.92 -12.61 11.74
C ARG A 119 29.98 -12.19 10.60
N LYS A 120 30.17 -12.76 9.40
CA LYS A 120 29.35 -12.46 8.21
C LYS A 120 27.87 -12.78 8.38
N ILE A 121 27.54 -13.85 9.10
CA ILE A 121 26.13 -14.21 9.40
C ILE A 121 25.47 -13.17 10.30
N ARG A 122 26.20 -12.61 11.28
CA ARG A 122 25.68 -11.55 12.15
C ARG A 122 25.47 -10.25 11.38
N GLU A 123 26.46 -9.84 10.60
CA GLU A 123 26.43 -8.66 9.73
C GLU A 123 25.21 -8.70 8.78
N ALA A 124 24.99 -9.82 8.09
CA ALA A 124 23.82 -10.01 7.23
C ALA A 124 22.47 -10.00 7.98
N ALA A 125 22.43 -10.42 9.24
CA ALA A 125 21.22 -10.37 10.06
C ALA A 125 20.90 -8.93 10.53
N GLU A 126 21.92 -8.15 10.89
CA GLU A 126 21.80 -6.73 11.23
C GLU A 126 21.37 -5.90 10.01
N GLU A 127 21.93 -6.18 8.82
CA GLU A 127 21.49 -5.57 7.56
C GLU A 127 20.02 -5.88 7.25
N PHE A 128 19.58 -7.12 7.44
CA PHE A 128 18.19 -7.53 7.22
C PHE A 128 17.23 -6.85 8.21
N GLU A 129 17.61 -6.69 9.48
CA GLU A 129 16.81 -5.94 10.46
C GLU A 129 16.70 -4.45 10.09
N VAL A 130 17.79 -3.83 9.63
CA VAL A 130 17.80 -2.45 9.14
C VAL A 130 16.91 -2.30 7.89
N GLN A 131 16.94 -3.25 6.95
CA GLN A 131 16.06 -3.26 5.79
C GLN A 131 14.58 -3.38 6.19
N GLN A 132 14.24 -4.27 7.13
CA GLN A 132 12.86 -4.36 7.64
C GLN A 132 12.40 -3.07 8.34
N LYS A 133 13.27 -2.40 9.10
CA LYS A 133 12.95 -1.11 9.72
C LYS A 133 12.70 -0.04 8.66
N LYS A 134 13.53 0.04 7.62
CA LYS A 134 13.34 0.95 6.47
C LYS A 134 12.01 0.69 5.75
N GLN A 135 11.68 -0.57 5.46
CA GLN A 135 10.40 -0.95 4.82
C GLN A 135 9.18 -0.60 5.69
N LYS A 136 9.28 -0.70 7.01
CA LYS A 136 8.21 -0.29 7.94
C LYS A 136 8.01 1.23 7.97
N VAL A 137 9.08 2.01 7.88
CA VAL A 137 9.02 3.48 7.77
C VAL A 137 8.39 3.88 6.43
N ASP A 138 8.85 3.30 5.32
CA ASP A 138 8.31 3.52 3.97
C ASP A 138 6.79 3.21 3.89
N PHE A 139 6.34 2.12 4.51
CA PHE A 139 4.91 1.78 4.57
C PHE A 139 4.07 2.73 5.45
N ALA A 140 4.67 3.32 6.49
CA ALA A 140 4.00 4.35 7.30
C ALA A 140 3.88 5.66 6.51
N GLU A 141 4.97 6.10 5.87
CA GLU A 141 4.99 7.28 5.02
C GLU A 141 4.03 7.15 3.82
N PHE A 142 3.98 5.98 3.18
CA PHE A 142 3.01 5.66 2.12
C PHE A 142 1.55 5.80 2.59
N ARG A 143 1.24 5.35 3.80
CA ARG A 143 -0.11 5.50 4.38
C ARG A 143 -0.47 6.95 4.65
N GLU A 144 0.48 7.75 5.14
CA GLU A 144 0.27 9.19 5.38
C GLU A 144 0.12 9.95 4.05
N ARG A 145 0.98 9.66 3.06
CA ARG A 145 0.91 10.25 1.72
C ARG A 145 -0.42 9.95 1.03
N ASN A 146 -0.94 8.73 1.12
CA ASN A 146 -2.25 8.38 0.54
C ASN A 146 -3.39 9.12 1.26
N LYS A 147 -3.37 9.23 2.59
CA LYS A 147 -4.38 10.00 3.34
C LYS A 147 -4.41 11.47 2.92
N HIS A 148 -3.24 12.10 2.78
CA HIS A 148 -3.16 13.48 2.29
C HIS A 148 -3.69 13.58 0.86
N ALA A 149 -3.23 12.73 -0.06
CA ALA A 149 -3.71 12.73 -1.44
C ALA A 149 -5.24 12.50 -1.58
N GLU A 150 -5.85 11.67 -0.74
CA GLU A 150 -7.31 11.47 -0.71
C GLU A 150 -8.07 12.71 -0.22
N VAL A 151 -7.55 13.42 0.79
CA VAL A 151 -8.12 14.67 1.31
C VAL A 151 -7.93 15.80 0.30
N ASP A 152 -6.76 15.92 -0.30
CA ASP A 152 -6.46 16.93 -1.32
C ASP A 152 -7.36 16.74 -2.55
N MET A 153 -7.49 15.50 -3.07
CA MET A 153 -8.40 15.20 -4.19
C MET A 153 -9.87 15.48 -3.84
N ARG A 154 -10.31 15.23 -2.59
CA ARG A 154 -11.68 15.59 -2.14
C ARG A 154 -11.89 17.11 -2.13
N THR A 155 -10.96 17.84 -1.50
CA THR A 155 -11.05 19.31 -1.37
C THR A 155 -10.92 20.00 -2.72
N GLU A 156 -10.11 19.48 -3.64
CA GLU A 156 -10.09 19.91 -5.05
C GLU A 156 -11.44 19.71 -5.74
N GLY A 157 -12.05 18.53 -5.59
CA GLY A 157 -13.38 18.25 -6.15
C GLY A 157 -14.46 19.20 -5.62
N GLN A 158 -14.44 19.49 -4.31
CA GLN A 158 -15.30 20.48 -3.68
C GLN A 158 -15.01 21.90 -4.21
N MET A 159 -13.74 22.31 -4.30
CA MET A 159 -13.31 23.61 -4.83
C MET A 159 -13.79 23.83 -6.27
N TRP A 160 -13.64 22.83 -7.15
CA TRP A 160 -14.15 22.89 -8.52
C TRP A 160 -15.68 22.96 -8.59
N SER A 161 -16.38 22.29 -7.67
CA SER A 161 -17.84 22.42 -7.53
C SER A 161 -18.24 23.82 -7.06
N ALA A 162 -17.57 24.36 -6.05
CA ALA A 162 -17.82 25.68 -5.49
C ALA A 162 -17.59 26.80 -6.51
N MET A 163 -16.50 26.71 -7.30
CA MET A 163 -16.27 27.62 -8.44
C MET A 163 -17.42 27.60 -9.45
N ARG A 164 -17.95 26.41 -9.78
CA ARG A 164 -19.07 26.27 -10.72
C ARG A 164 -20.37 26.85 -10.15
N THR A 165 -20.64 26.66 -8.85
CA THR A 165 -21.81 27.29 -8.20
C THR A 165 -21.70 28.81 -8.16
N LEU A 166 -20.50 29.36 -7.94
CA LEU A 166 -20.27 30.80 -7.96
C LEU A 166 -20.46 31.39 -9.37
N GLU A 167 -19.90 30.74 -10.39
CA GLU A 167 -20.12 31.11 -11.79
C GLU A 167 -21.61 31.09 -12.16
N GLY A 168 -22.36 30.04 -11.81
CA GLY A 168 -23.80 29.94 -12.09
C GLY A 168 -24.62 31.03 -11.38
N LEU A 169 -24.27 31.37 -10.13
CA LEU A 169 -24.91 32.46 -9.38
C LEU A 169 -24.54 33.86 -9.91
N GLU A 170 -23.32 34.05 -10.42
CA GLU A 170 -22.84 35.32 -10.97
C GLU A 170 -23.33 35.58 -12.40
N THR A 171 -23.45 34.52 -13.22
CA THR A 171 -24.01 34.58 -14.59
C THR A 171 -25.54 34.52 -14.62
N GLY A 172 -26.18 34.09 -13.53
CA GLY A 172 -27.63 33.89 -13.43
C GLY A 172 -28.11 32.55 -13.99
N ASP A 173 -27.23 31.68 -14.48
CA ASP A 173 -27.56 30.32 -14.92
C ASP A 173 -27.66 29.36 -13.72
N VAL A 174 -28.70 29.54 -12.92
CA VAL A 174 -29.01 28.69 -11.77
C VAL A 174 -29.83 27.44 -12.13
N ASN A 175 -29.88 27.03 -13.41
CA ASN A 175 -30.68 25.88 -13.85
C ASN A 175 -30.06 25.08 -15.03
N GLY A 176 -28.76 24.77 -14.93
CA GLY A 176 -27.96 24.11 -15.96
C GLY A 176 -27.62 22.63 -15.75
N LYS A 177 -28.61 21.73 -15.84
CA LYS A 177 -28.47 20.27 -16.11
C LYS A 177 -27.46 19.44 -15.27
N ASP A 178 -27.91 18.95 -14.11
CA ASP A 178 -27.53 17.61 -13.65
C ASP A 178 -28.52 16.58 -14.23
N GLY A 179 -28.17 15.94 -15.34
CA GLY A 179 -29.11 15.07 -16.07
C GLY A 179 -28.52 14.34 -17.27
N ALA A 180 -27.63 13.38 -17.01
CA ALA A 180 -27.10 12.49 -18.05
C ALA A 180 -28.11 11.40 -18.44
N SER A 181 -29.06 11.71 -19.33
CA SER A 181 -29.90 10.74 -20.06
C SER A 181 -30.77 11.45 -21.10
N GLY A 182 -30.71 11.05 -22.38
CA GLY A 182 -31.70 11.47 -23.38
C GLY A 182 -31.10 11.92 -24.72
N SER A 183 -31.29 11.06 -25.72
CA SER A 183 -31.11 11.24 -27.17
C SER A 183 -31.39 12.66 -27.74
N ASP A 184 -30.41 13.17 -28.48
CA ASP A 184 -30.51 13.42 -29.93
C ASP A 184 -31.93 13.50 -30.55
N GLU A 185 -32.42 14.71 -30.84
CA GLU A 185 -32.64 15.24 -32.20
C GLU A 185 -33.35 16.63 -32.14
N GLY A 186 -32.88 17.58 -32.96
CA GLY A 186 -33.65 18.73 -33.49
C GLY A 186 -34.10 19.88 -32.55
N ASP A 187 -33.41 21.04 -32.62
CA ASP A 187 -34.05 22.38 -32.73
C ASP A 187 -33.03 23.43 -33.25
N GLU A 188 -32.87 23.53 -34.57
CA GLU A 188 -32.27 24.72 -35.17
C GLU A 188 -33.26 25.89 -35.06
N GLN A 189 -33.02 26.83 -34.13
CA GLN A 189 -33.37 28.28 -34.18
C GLN A 189 -33.61 28.90 -32.78
N ARG A 190 -32.59 28.87 -31.91
CA ARG A 190 -32.53 29.71 -30.70
C ARG A 190 -31.19 30.43 -30.51
N HIS A 191 -30.61 30.96 -31.58
CA HIS A 191 -29.44 31.84 -31.51
C HIS A 191 -29.80 33.28 -31.06
N ALA A 192 -30.32 33.40 -29.84
CA ALA A 192 -30.52 34.68 -29.16
C ALA A 192 -29.36 34.94 -28.18
N ALA A 193 -28.23 35.41 -28.73
CA ALA A 193 -27.12 36.11 -28.07
C ALA A 193 -26.88 35.91 -26.56
N ILE A 194 -26.73 34.66 -26.09
CA ILE A 194 -25.98 34.40 -24.85
C ILE A 194 -24.50 34.42 -25.23
N GLN A 195 -23.82 35.53 -24.91
CA GLN A 195 -22.38 35.64 -25.16
C GLN A 195 -21.63 34.62 -24.31
N SER A 196 -21.05 33.59 -24.94
CA SER A 196 -20.21 32.62 -24.23
C SER A 196 -19.11 33.38 -23.47
N PRO A 197 -18.87 33.09 -22.17
CA PRO A 197 -17.80 33.73 -21.40
C PRO A 197 -16.41 33.48 -22.01
N GLU A 198 -16.26 32.48 -22.87
CA GLU A 198 -15.06 32.19 -23.68
C GLU A 198 -14.63 33.35 -24.60
N SER A 199 -15.54 34.28 -24.92
CA SER A 199 -15.27 35.46 -25.74
C SER A 199 -14.79 36.69 -24.97
N LYS A 200 -14.81 36.63 -23.63
CA LYS A 200 -14.41 37.75 -22.75
C LYS A 200 -12.96 37.55 -22.30
N PRO A 201 -12.14 38.61 -22.20
CA PRO A 201 -10.77 38.48 -21.70
C PRO A 201 -10.80 37.97 -20.25
N LEU A 202 -9.91 37.03 -19.91
CA LEU A 202 -9.79 36.48 -18.55
C LEU A 202 -9.73 37.59 -17.49
N ARG A 203 -9.00 38.67 -17.81
CA ARG A 203 -9.04 40.05 -17.28
C ARG A 203 -10.35 40.48 -16.58
N SER A 204 -11.48 40.19 -17.21
CA SER A 204 -12.83 40.67 -16.84
C SER A 204 -13.63 39.72 -15.93
N VAL A 205 -13.17 38.49 -15.75
CA VAL A 205 -13.80 37.46 -14.92
C VAL A 205 -13.31 37.58 -13.48
N ASN A 206 -14.20 37.37 -12.51
CA ASN A 206 -13.89 37.32 -11.08
C ASN A 206 -12.78 36.28 -10.79
N LEU A 207 -11.74 36.71 -10.05
CA LEU A 207 -10.54 35.92 -9.74
C LEU A 207 -10.86 34.53 -9.15
N LEU A 208 -11.96 34.41 -8.40
CA LEU A 208 -12.31 33.18 -7.69
C LEU A 208 -12.68 32.01 -8.63
N TRP A 209 -13.30 32.30 -9.78
CA TRP A 209 -13.67 31.32 -10.80
C TRP A 209 -12.98 31.53 -12.17
N ARG A 210 -12.12 32.55 -12.31
CA ARG A 210 -11.18 32.68 -13.44
C ARG A 210 -10.39 31.38 -13.75
N PRO A 211 -9.91 30.58 -12.77
CA PRO A 211 -9.28 29.28 -13.05
C PRO A 211 -10.17 28.30 -13.82
N LEU A 212 -11.50 28.35 -13.61
CA LEU A 212 -12.47 27.48 -14.30
C LEU A 212 -12.63 27.88 -15.77
N VAL A 213 -12.62 29.18 -16.08
CA VAL A 213 -12.60 29.67 -17.47
C VAL A 213 -11.28 29.32 -18.15
N LYS A 214 -10.15 29.58 -17.49
CA LYS A 214 -8.79 29.20 -17.96
C LYS A 214 -8.72 27.71 -18.29
N GLN A 215 -9.18 26.83 -17.38
CA GLN A 215 -9.18 25.37 -17.61
C GLN A 215 -10.13 24.94 -18.76
N ARG A 216 -11.24 25.65 -18.99
CA ARG A 216 -12.11 25.36 -20.16
C ARG A 216 -11.43 25.77 -21.47
N LEU A 217 -10.88 26.97 -21.53
CA LEU A 217 -10.13 27.45 -22.70
C LEU A 217 -8.92 26.56 -23.00
N GLU A 218 -8.17 26.16 -21.98
CA GLU A 218 -7.03 25.25 -22.13
C GLU A 218 -7.46 23.85 -22.59
N ARG A 219 -8.56 23.30 -22.03
CA ARG A 219 -9.12 22.01 -22.48
C ARG A 219 -9.57 22.08 -23.94
N GLU A 220 -10.17 23.17 -24.37
CA GLU A 220 -10.59 23.40 -25.75
C GLU A 220 -9.39 23.63 -26.69
N ARG A 221 -8.37 24.39 -26.27
CA ARG A 221 -7.08 24.50 -26.99
C ARG A 221 -6.43 23.13 -27.16
N ASN A 222 -6.31 22.35 -26.08
CA ASN A 222 -5.71 21.02 -26.09
C ASN A 222 -6.54 20.02 -26.92
N ARG A 223 -7.87 20.19 -26.98
CA ARG A 223 -8.75 19.43 -27.88
C ARG A 223 -8.49 19.80 -29.35
N ARG A 224 -8.36 21.09 -29.66
CA ARG A 224 -8.03 21.58 -31.01
C ARG A 224 -6.65 21.10 -31.44
N MET A 225 -5.61 21.25 -30.61
CA MET A 225 -4.27 20.75 -30.92
C MET A 225 -4.22 19.22 -31.08
N ARG A 226 -5.00 18.46 -30.30
CA ARG A 226 -5.12 17.00 -30.51
C ARG A 226 -5.82 16.66 -31.82
N HIS A 227 -6.91 17.34 -32.15
CA HIS A 227 -7.60 17.14 -33.42
C HIS A 227 -6.69 17.52 -34.60
N ASP A 228 -5.97 18.63 -34.51
CA ASP A 228 -5.02 19.10 -35.52
C ASP A 228 -3.86 18.12 -35.67
N LEU A 229 -3.31 17.60 -34.56
CA LEU A 229 -2.32 16.51 -34.57
C LEU A 229 -2.89 15.24 -35.22
N ASP A 230 -4.09 14.80 -34.86
CA ASP A 230 -4.71 13.61 -35.44
C ASP A 230 -4.97 13.76 -36.95
N GLN A 231 -5.27 14.97 -37.43
CA GLN A 231 -5.35 15.28 -38.86
C GLN A 231 -3.97 15.33 -39.52
N SER A 232 -2.96 15.93 -38.87
CA SER A 232 -1.59 16.02 -39.38
C SER A 232 -0.84 14.69 -39.39
N LEU A 233 -1.24 13.71 -38.56
CA LEU A 233 -0.76 12.33 -38.60
C LEU A 233 -1.12 11.59 -39.91
N SER A 234 -2.02 12.13 -40.73
CA SER A 234 -2.25 11.65 -42.11
C SER A 234 -1.16 12.10 -43.10
N ARG A 235 -0.31 13.06 -42.72
CA ARG A 235 0.77 13.65 -43.50
C ARG A 235 2.12 13.10 -43.00
N ASN A 236 3.01 12.76 -43.93
CA ASN A 236 4.28 12.12 -43.60
C ASN A 236 5.27 13.13 -43.01
N THR A 237 5.70 12.92 -41.77
CA THR A 237 6.66 13.78 -41.04
C THR A 237 8.06 13.85 -41.67
N ALA A 238 8.35 13.03 -42.69
CA ALA A 238 9.60 13.08 -43.44
C ALA A 238 9.69 14.22 -44.48
N TYR A 239 8.65 15.04 -44.64
CA TYR A 239 8.65 16.26 -45.46
C TYR A 239 8.64 17.51 -44.56
N ASP A 240 9.79 17.82 -43.98
CA ASP A 240 10.13 19.21 -43.61
C ASP A 240 10.45 19.96 -44.91
N ASP A 241 9.60 20.90 -45.29
CA ASP A 241 9.83 21.79 -46.43
C ASP A 241 10.52 23.08 -45.92
N PRO A 242 11.81 23.31 -46.24
CA PRO A 242 12.55 24.46 -45.74
C PRO A 242 12.08 25.78 -46.36
N ASP A 243 11.33 25.75 -47.47
CA ASP A 243 10.79 26.93 -48.15
C ASP A 243 9.35 27.27 -47.68
N ALA A 244 8.79 26.52 -46.70
CA ALA A 244 7.42 26.73 -46.22
C ALA A 244 7.18 28.14 -45.65
N ASP A 245 6.06 28.74 -46.05
CA ASP A 245 5.55 30.03 -45.62
C ASP A 245 5.30 30.07 -44.09
N ASP A 246 5.21 31.26 -43.49
CA ASP A 246 4.86 31.37 -42.06
C ASP A 246 3.41 30.90 -41.81
N ASP A 247 2.50 31.15 -42.77
CA ASP A 247 1.13 30.59 -42.77
C ASP A 247 1.14 29.04 -42.81
N ASP A 248 2.06 28.42 -43.57
CA ASP A 248 2.23 26.97 -43.61
C ASP A 248 2.81 26.40 -42.31
N LYS A 249 3.74 27.12 -41.65
CA LYS A 249 4.29 26.74 -40.34
C LYS A 249 3.24 26.82 -39.22
N ALA A 250 2.38 27.83 -39.26
CA ALA A 250 1.24 27.97 -38.38
C ALA A 250 0.21 26.84 -38.61
N ALA A 251 -0.11 26.54 -39.88
CA ALA A 251 -0.97 25.41 -40.26
C ALA A 251 -0.35 24.02 -39.99
N LEU A 252 0.96 23.95 -39.76
CA LEU A 252 1.68 22.75 -39.32
C LEU A 252 1.70 22.57 -37.79
N GLY A 253 1.07 23.45 -37.02
CA GLY A 253 1.06 23.42 -35.56
C GLY A 253 2.46 23.54 -34.93
N THR A 254 3.44 24.05 -35.69
CA THR A 254 4.84 24.16 -35.26
C THR A 254 5.06 25.41 -34.41
N GLU A 255 4.28 26.46 -34.66
CA GLU A 255 4.23 27.65 -33.81
C GLU A 255 3.18 27.48 -32.71
N VAL A 256 3.64 27.14 -31.51
CA VAL A 256 2.83 27.31 -30.30
C VAL A 256 2.83 28.79 -29.96
N GLU A 257 1.77 29.51 -30.33
CA GLU A 257 1.53 30.88 -29.82
C GLU A 257 1.38 30.82 -28.29
N ILE A 258 2.46 31.14 -27.57
CA ILE A 258 2.44 31.35 -26.11
C ILE A 258 1.84 32.74 -25.85
N LEU A 259 0.53 32.86 -26.05
CA LEU A 259 -0.30 33.99 -25.65
C LEU A 259 -0.86 33.79 -24.23
N ASP A 260 -0.06 33.20 -23.35
CA ASP A 260 -0.29 33.23 -21.91
C ASP A 260 0.13 34.61 -21.38
N GLU A 261 -0.75 35.59 -21.54
CA GLU A 261 -0.55 36.90 -20.93
C GLU A 261 -0.57 36.74 -19.40
N GLU A 262 0.61 36.81 -18.78
CA GLU A 262 0.80 36.53 -17.37
C GLU A 262 -0.14 37.37 -16.49
N ASP A 263 -0.86 36.66 -15.62
CA ASP A 263 -1.89 37.20 -14.73
C ASP A 263 -1.41 37.04 -13.28
N PRO A 264 -0.69 38.03 -12.72
CA PRO A 264 -0.02 37.89 -11.43
C PRO A 264 -1.02 37.69 -10.28
N GLU A 265 -2.21 38.30 -10.36
CA GLU A 265 -3.28 38.13 -9.35
C GLU A 265 -3.82 36.70 -9.35
N LEU A 266 -4.01 36.11 -10.54
CA LEU A 266 -4.43 34.73 -10.68
C LEU A 266 -3.34 33.76 -10.21
N ASN A 267 -2.07 34.04 -10.51
CA ASN A 267 -0.95 33.21 -10.08
C ASN A 267 -0.78 33.23 -8.55
N GLU A 268 -0.92 34.40 -7.91
CA GLU A 268 -0.93 34.49 -6.44
C GLU A 268 -2.11 33.70 -5.84
N TYR A 269 -3.30 33.79 -6.43
CA TYR A 269 -4.46 32.99 -6.00
C TYR A 269 -4.29 31.48 -6.24
N GLU A 270 -3.70 31.07 -7.36
CA GLU A 270 -3.42 29.67 -7.69
C GLU A 270 -2.32 29.07 -6.78
N SER A 271 -1.43 29.89 -6.22
CA SER A 271 -0.37 29.47 -5.27
C SER A 271 -0.87 29.13 -3.86
N LEU A 272 -2.08 29.56 -3.50
CA LEU A 272 -2.72 29.23 -2.22
C LEU A 272 -3.17 27.76 -2.18
N THR A 273 -3.29 27.20 -0.98
CA THR A 273 -3.76 25.82 -0.82
C THR A 273 -5.20 25.67 -1.32
N THR A 274 -5.55 24.47 -1.79
CA THR A 274 -6.89 24.11 -2.27
C THR A 274 -7.97 24.41 -1.22
N ALA A 275 -7.68 24.14 0.05
CA ALA A 275 -8.54 24.45 1.19
C ALA A 275 -8.74 25.97 1.42
N GLU A 276 -7.70 26.79 1.27
CA GLU A 276 -7.82 28.26 1.39
C GLU A 276 -8.60 28.88 0.23
N ARG A 277 -8.41 28.35 -0.99
CA ARG A 277 -9.16 28.74 -2.18
C ARG A 277 -10.65 28.39 -2.03
N LEU A 278 -10.96 27.17 -1.57
CA LEU A 278 -12.32 26.76 -1.24
C LEU A 278 -12.96 27.69 -0.20
N LYS A 279 -12.26 28.01 0.90
CA LYS A 279 -12.75 28.94 1.93
C LYS A 279 -13.10 30.31 1.34
N LYS A 280 -12.20 30.91 0.55
CA LYS A 280 -12.45 32.20 -0.13
C LYS A 280 -13.73 32.16 -1.00
N ILE A 281 -13.93 31.09 -1.77
CA ILE A 281 -15.14 30.91 -2.58
C ILE A 281 -16.39 30.79 -1.69
N VAL A 282 -16.33 30.02 -0.60
CA VAL A 282 -17.47 29.81 0.32
C VAL A 282 -17.85 31.11 1.05
N THR A 283 -16.89 31.88 1.57
CA THR A 283 -17.16 33.18 2.19
C THR A 283 -17.86 34.12 1.20
N GLU A 284 -17.37 34.20 -0.04
CA GLU A 284 -17.97 35.05 -1.08
C GLU A 284 -19.37 34.59 -1.52
N LEU A 285 -19.65 33.28 -1.55
CA LEU A 285 -20.99 32.73 -1.75
C LEU A 285 -21.96 33.14 -0.62
N ARG A 286 -21.47 33.20 0.62
CA ARG A 286 -22.27 33.64 1.78
C ARG A 286 -22.50 35.16 1.74
N ASP A 287 -21.45 35.95 1.57
CA ASP A 287 -21.51 37.41 1.63
C ASP A 287 -22.32 38.05 0.49
N LYS A 288 -22.18 37.55 -0.75
CA LYS A 288 -22.82 38.15 -1.93
C LYS A 288 -24.16 37.52 -2.29
N TYR A 289 -24.30 36.21 -2.09
CA TYR A 289 -25.48 35.45 -2.55
C TYR A 289 -26.34 34.89 -1.42
N HIS A 290 -25.88 34.99 -0.17
CA HIS A 290 -26.47 34.32 1.00
C HIS A 290 -26.61 32.81 0.78
N TYR A 291 -25.65 32.20 0.07
CA TYR A 291 -25.67 30.78 -0.29
C TYR A 291 -24.70 29.98 0.58
N CYS A 292 -25.19 28.93 1.25
CA CYS A 292 -24.32 27.96 1.90
C CYS A 292 -24.02 26.79 0.95
N PHE A 293 -22.74 26.61 0.61
CA PHE A 293 -22.25 25.52 -0.22
C PHE A 293 -22.54 24.13 0.37
N TRP A 294 -22.42 23.98 1.69
CA TRP A 294 -22.62 22.70 2.40
C TRP A 294 -24.11 22.33 2.52
N CYS A 295 -24.97 23.27 2.95
CA CYS A 295 -26.42 23.08 2.95
C CYS A 295 -27.04 23.04 1.54
N LYS A 296 -26.30 23.51 0.52
CA LYS A 296 -26.74 23.73 -0.87
C LYS A 296 -27.98 24.63 -0.99
N PHE A 297 -28.17 25.55 -0.04
CA PHE A 297 -29.37 26.37 0.09
C PHE A 297 -29.05 27.87 0.02
N ARG A 298 -29.94 28.64 -0.62
CA ARG A 298 -29.88 30.09 -0.69
C ARG A 298 -30.82 30.70 0.34
N TYR A 299 -30.28 31.39 1.33
CA TYR A 299 -31.03 32.03 2.39
C TYR A 299 -31.57 33.40 1.93
N PRO A 300 -32.71 33.86 2.45
CA PRO A 300 -33.22 35.20 2.16
C PRO A 300 -32.33 36.29 2.75
N ASP A 301 -31.90 36.10 4.01
CA ASP A 301 -31.29 37.12 4.85
C ASP A 301 -29.79 36.86 5.11
N ALA A 302 -29.03 37.95 5.27
CA ALA A 302 -27.59 37.93 5.54
C ALA A 302 -27.23 37.29 6.91
N SER A 303 -28.18 37.19 7.85
CA SER A 303 -27.99 36.48 9.13
C SER A 303 -27.88 34.96 8.98
N MET A 304 -28.29 34.41 7.82
CA MET A 304 -28.23 32.98 7.47
C MET A 304 -28.75 32.04 8.59
N GLU A 305 -29.88 32.42 9.19
CA GLU A 305 -30.44 31.73 10.35
C GLU A 305 -30.69 30.23 10.08
N GLY A 306 -30.09 29.39 10.93
CA GLY A 306 -30.16 27.94 10.81
C GLY A 306 -29.03 27.28 10.00
N CYS A 307 -28.04 28.02 9.51
CA CYS A 307 -26.80 27.43 8.98
C CYS A 307 -25.80 27.15 10.12
N PRO A 308 -25.28 25.91 10.28
CA PRO A 308 -24.30 25.55 11.31
C PRO A 308 -23.01 26.37 11.34
N GLY A 309 -22.52 26.85 10.18
CA GLY A 309 -21.29 27.63 10.09
C GLY A 309 -20.77 27.76 8.66
N GLU A 310 -19.45 27.73 8.47
CA GLU A 310 -18.77 27.91 7.17
C GLU A 310 -17.96 26.68 6.72
N GLY A 311 -17.60 25.78 7.65
CA GLY A 311 -16.77 24.59 7.38
C GLY A 311 -17.59 23.33 7.04
N GLU A 312 -16.94 22.37 6.39
CA GLU A 312 -17.51 21.03 6.16
C GLU A 312 -17.83 20.32 7.49
N ASP A 313 -16.89 20.39 8.45
CA ASP A 313 -16.96 19.75 9.77
C ASP A 313 -18.19 20.16 10.61
N GLU A 314 -18.79 21.31 10.31
CA GLU A 314 -19.96 21.85 11.00
C GLU A 314 -21.28 21.31 10.42
N HIS A 315 -21.24 20.67 9.24
CA HIS A 315 -22.42 20.26 8.48
C HIS A 315 -22.64 18.73 8.39
N GLY A 316 -21.60 17.91 8.64
CA GLY A 316 -21.69 16.46 8.88
C GLY A 316 -21.33 15.54 7.72
#